data_AF-A0A7V4WLU6-F1
#
_entry.id   AF-A0A7V4WLU6-F1
#
_cell.length_a   1.000
_cell.length_b   1.000
_cell.length_c   1.000
_cell.angle_alpha   90.00
_cell.angle_beta   90.00
_cell.angle_gamma   90.00
#
_symmetry.space_group_name_H-M   'P 1'
#
loop_
_entity.id
_entity.type
_entity.pdbx_description
1 polymer ?
#
loop_
_entity_poly.entity_id
_entity_poly.type
_entity_poly.pdbx_seq_one_letter_code
_entity_poly.pdbx_strand_id
1 'polypeptide(L)' 'AARLGMESTKGMLAKRGRASRLGERSIGHIDPGAASSYFIVEAWFERLRKE' A
#
# COMPACT_ATOMS: atom_id res chain seq x y z
N ALA A 1 10.65 0.08 6.03
CA ALA A 1 10.10 1.21 5.24
C ALA A 1 8.81 0.83 4.49
N ALA A 2 8.80 -0.23 3.67
CA ALA A 2 7.64 -0.59 2.82
C ALA A 2 6.31 -0.76 3.58
N ARG A 3 6.31 -1.46 4.74
CA ARG A 3 5.11 -1.61 5.59
C ARG A 3 4.49 -0.27 6.00
N LEU A 4 5.32 0.67 6.47
CA LEU A 4 4.88 2.02 6.85
C LEU A 4 4.33 2.80 5.64
N GLY A 5 4.95 2.62 4.48
CA GLY A 5 4.47 3.19 3.21
C GLY A 5 3.05 2.73 2.88
N MET A 6 2.81 1.41 2.91
CA MET A 6 1.48 0.83 2.72
C MET A 6 0.48 1.36 3.76
N GLU A 7 0.82 1.30 5.06
CA GLU A 7 -0.09 1.72 6.14
C GLU A 7 -0.46 3.21 6.05
N SER A 8 0.47 4.06 5.61
CA SER A 8 0.20 5.50 5.44
C SER A 8 -0.91 5.79 4.44
N THR A 9 -1.13 4.91 3.46
CA THR A 9 -2.19 5.10 2.45
C THR A 9 -3.59 5.07 3.03
N LYS A 10 -3.77 4.42 4.20
CA LYS A 10 -5.05 4.33 4.89
C LYS A 10 -5.65 5.70 5.22
N GLY A 11 -4.82 6.70 5.49
CA GLY A 11 -5.26 8.07 5.79
C GLY A 11 -5.41 8.98 4.57
N MET A 12 -5.11 8.49 3.35
CA MET A 12 -5.05 9.33 2.16
C MET A 12 -6.39 9.38 1.42
N LEU A 13 -6.74 10.56 0.91
CA LEU A 13 -7.81 10.69 -0.07
C LEU A 13 -7.31 10.17 -1.44
N ALA A 14 -7.97 9.17 -2.00
CA ALA A 14 -7.61 8.64 -3.31
C ALA A 14 -7.86 9.68 -4.41
N LYS A 15 -6.79 10.20 -5.03
CA LYS A 15 -6.86 11.16 -6.15
C LYS A 15 -6.73 10.51 -7.54
N ARG A 16 -6.34 9.24 -7.59
CA ARG A 16 -6.06 8.48 -8.83
C ARG A 16 -6.68 7.08 -8.76
N GLY A 17 -6.86 6.45 -9.92
CA GLY A 17 -7.34 5.08 -10.04
C GLY A 17 -8.85 4.91 -9.83
N ARG A 18 -9.29 3.68 -9.55
CA ARG A 18 -10.73 3.37 -9.34
C ARG A 18 -11.26 3.93 -8.03
N ALA A 19 -10.43 3.94 -6.98
CA ALA A 19 -10.81 4.40 -5.64
C ALA A 19 -11.13 5.90 -5.60
N SER A 20 -10.62 6.71 -6.54
CA SER A 20 -10.93 8.15 -6.59
C SER A 20 -12.42 8.44 -6.86
N ARG A 21 -13.15 7.47 -7.44
CA ARG A 21 -14.61 7.58 -7.66
C ARG A 21 -15.41 7.56 -6.36
N LEU A 22 -14.80 7.11 -5.26
CA LEU A 22 -15.45 7.00 -3.95
C LEU A 22 -15.30 8.28 -3.11
N GLY A 23 -14.45 9.22 -3.53
CA GLY A 23 -14.19 10.45 -2.78
C GLY A 23 -13.72 10.17 -1.36
N GLU A 24 -14.28 10.88 -0.38
CA GLU A 24 -13.95 10.73 1.04
C GLU A 24 -14.15 9.31 1.58
N ARG A 25 -15.03 8.51 0.97
CA ARG A 25 -15.25 7.10 1.36
C ARG A 25 -14.02 6.21 1.11
N SER A 26 -13.04 6.68 0.36
CA SER A 26 -11.75 5.98 0.19
C SER A 26 -10.86 6.07 1.43
N ILE A 27 -11.02 7.11 2.26
CA ILE A 27 -10.27 7.29 3.50
C ILE A 27 -10.60 6.14 4.46
N GLY A 28 -9.60 5.68 5.21
CA GLY A 28 -9.70 4.54 6.11
C GLY A 28 -9.35 3.19 5.48
N HIS A 29 -9.09 3.15 4.17
CA HIS A 29 -8.76 1.93 3.44
C HIS A 29 -7.32 1.97 2.91
N ILE A 30 -6.57 0.88 3.11
CA ILE A 30 -5.24 0.75 2.53
C ILE A 30 -5.37 0.61 1.01
N ASP A 31 -4.52 1.31 0.27
CA ASP A 31 -4.45 1.15 -1.18
C ASP A 31 -3.94 -0.26 -1.53
N PRO A 32 -4.68 -1.03 -2.34
CA PRO A 32 -4.26 -2.40 -2.68
C PRO A 32 -2.97 -2.45 -3.51
N GLY A 33 -2.66 -1.42 -4.30
CA GLY A 33 -1.39 -1.34 -5.04
C GLY A 33 -0.19 -1.15 -4.11
N ALA A 34 -0.36 -0.31 -3.08
CA ALA A 34 0.63 -0.15 -2.02
C ALA A 34 0.83 -1.44 -1.20
N ALA A 35 -0.26 -2.18 -0.93
CA ALA A 35 -0.18 -3.48 -0.26
C ALA A 35 0.59 -4.53 -1.09
N SER A 36 0.28 -4.64 -2.39
CA SER A 36 1.03 -5.54 -3.30
C SER A 36 2.51 -5.17 -3.37
N SER A 37 2.83 -3.88 -3.42
CA SER A 37 4.22 -3.40 -3.45
C SER A 37 4.97 -3.75 -2.16
N TYR A 38 4.30 -3.64 -1.01
CA TYR A 38 4.85 -4.09 0.26
C TYR A 38 5.19 -5.58 0.23
N PHE A 39 4.27 -6.45 -0.20
CA PHE A 39 4.52 -7.89 -0.27
C PHE A 39 5.69 -8.25 -1.20
N ILE A 40 5.83 -7.58 -2.33
CA ILE A 40 6.97 -7.80 -3.25
C ILE A 40 8.30 -7.47 -2.55
N VAL A 41 8.37 -6.30 -1.91
CA VAL A 41 9.60 -5.87 -1.22
C VAL A 41 9.90 -6.76 -0.01
N GLU A 42 8.88 -7.16 0.74
CA GLU A 42 9.01 -8.09 1.87
C GLU A 42 9.55 -9.45 1.41
N ALA A 43 8.95 -10.03 0.37
CA ALA A 43 9.42 -11.31 -0.19
C ALA A 43 10.87 -11.24 -0.68
N TRP A 44 11.26 -10.16 -1.36
CA TRP A 44 12.65 -9.93 -1.77
C TRP A 44 13.59 -9.81 -0.56
N PHE A 45 13.20 -9.04 0.45
CA PHE A 45 14.01 -8.87 1.65
C PHE A 45 14.19 -10.19 2.42
N GLU A 46 13.13 -10.98 2.54
CA GLU A 46 13.21 -12.33 3.12
C GLU A 46 14.13 -13.25 2.34
N ARG A 47 14.08 -13.18 0.99
CA ARG A 47 14.96 -13.99 0.13
C ARG A 47 16.43 -13.65 0.34
N LEU A 48 16.76 -12.36 0.42
CA LEU A 48 18.13 -11.87 0.62
C LEU A 48 18.67 -12.22 2.01
N ARG A 49 17.83 -12.27 3.05
CA ARG A 49 18.25 -12.64 4.41
C ARG A 49 18.54 -14.14 4.58
N LYS A 50 18.10 -14.97 3.66
CA LYS A 50 18.30 -16.43 3.67
C LYS A 50 19.54 -16.87 2.90
N GLU A 51 20.26 -15.94 2.28
CA GLU A 51 21.62 -16.12 1.74
C GLU A 51 22.64 -15.63 2.77
#